data_AF-A0A923PVY1-F1
#
_entry.id   AF-A0A923PVY1-F1
#
_cell.length_a   1.000
_cell.length_b   1.000
_cell.length_c   1.000
_cell.angle_alpha   90.00
_cell.angle_beta   90.00
_cell.angle_gamma   90.00
#
_symmetry.space_group_name_H-M   'P 1'
#
loop_
_entity.id
_entity.type
_entity.pdbx_description
1 polymer ?
#
loop_
_entity_poly.entity_id
_entity_poly.type
_entity_poly.pdbx_seq_one_letter_code
_entity_poly.pdbx_strand_id
1 'polypeptide(L)'
;MSFKHLTIGKKITLGFGLIFALLAIVAGIAYTALGGAGQRLAKFSESAQETYAAATLESSMQALKLRVNEFLATGSAESIAACEAAKQVLDADLDRAAKLMVEPTRAAEIAKARELLAAYRTAFADLVTNHKTRVA
;
A
#
# COMPACT_ATOMS: atom_id res chain seq x y z
N MET A 1 3.03 -21.66 57.79
CA MET A 1 3.99 -20.88 58.62
C MET A 1 3.22 -19.78 59.35
N SER A 2 3.39 -19.70 60.67
CA SER A 2 2.59 -18.86 61.58
C SER A 2 2.94 -17.37 61.46
N PHE A 3 2.01 -16.55 60.96
CA PHE A 3 2.16 -15.08 60.82
C PHE A 3 1.99 -14.32 62.16
N LYS A 4 2.08 -14.99 63.30
CA LYS A 4 1.71 -14.43 64.62
C LYS A 4 2.74 -13.48 65.25
N HIS A 5 3.94 -13.32 64.66
CA HIS A 5 5.01 -12.47 65.20
C HIS A 5 5.62 -11.46 64.20
N LEU A 6 4.84 -10.96 63.23
CA LEU A 6 5.30 -9.83 62.41
C LEU A 6 5.10 -8.50 63.16
N THR A 7 6.20 -7.78 63.36
CA THR A 7 6.17 -6.38 63.81
C THR A 7 5.36 -5.52 62.84
N ILE A 8 4.72 -4.46 63.36
CA ILE A 8 3.83 -3.58 62.59
C ILE A 8 4.51 -3.06 61.30
N GLY A 9 5.79 -2.66 61.38
CA GLY A 9 6.56 -2.21 60.22
C GLY A 9 6.66 -3.27 59.12
N LYS A 10 6.81 -4.55 59.48
CA LYS A 10 6.94 -5.67 58.54
C LYS A 10 5.61 -5.97 57.82
N LYS A 11 4.47 -5.71 58.46
CA LYS A 11 3.13 -5.78 57.81
C LYS A 11 2.92 -4.64 56.81
N ILE A 12 3.38 -3.43 57.14
CA ILE A 12 3.32 -2.26 56.25
C ILE A 12 4.18 -2.49 55.00
N THR A 13 5.44 -2.92 55.17
CA THR A 13 6.32 -3.23 54.03
C THR A 13 5.77 -4.33 53.13
N LEU A 14 5.10 -5.35 53.70
CA LEU A 14 4.46 -6.41 52.90
C LEU A 14 3.31 -5.86 52.04
N GLY A 15 2.47 -4.99 52.60
CA GLY A 15 1.39 -4.32 51.87
C GLY A 15 1.92 -3.43 50.74
N PHE A 16 2.93 -2.61 51.03
CA PHE A 16 3.59 -1.80 50.00
C PHE A 16 4.29 -2.65 48.95
N GLY A 17 4.97 -3.73 49.34
CA GLY A 17 5.62 -4.67 48.41
C GLY A 17 4.60 -5.34 47.48
N LEU A 18 3.42 -5.68 47.98
CA LEU A 18 2.33 -6.21 47.16
C LEU A 18 1.85 -5.19 46.13
N ILE A 19 1.70 -3.91 46.52
CA ILE A 19 1.33 -2.83 45.61
C ILE A 19 2.41 -2.64 44.53
N PHE A 20 3.70 -2.62 44.91
CA PHE A 20 4.79 -2.52 43.95
C PHE A 20 4.84 -3.72 42.99
N ALA A 21 4.58 -4.94 43.48
CA ALA A 21 4.49 -6.13 42.63
C ALA A 21 3.33 -6.01 41.63
N LEU A 22 2.16 -5.54 42.08
CA LEU A 22 1.01 -5.29 41.19
C LEU A 22 1.35 -4.25 40.11
N LEU A 23 1.99 -3.14 40.50
CA LEU A 23 2.41 -2.10 39.56
C LEU A 23 3.43 -2.63 38.54
N ALA A 24 4.39 -3.45 38.97
CA ALA A 24 5.36 -4.06 38.07
C ALA A 24 4.70 -4.99 37.04
N ILE A 25 3.68 -5.75 37.45
CA ILE A 25 2.89 -6.61 36.54
C ILE A 25 2.14 -5.75 35.52
N VAL A 26 1.44 -4.70 35.96
CA VAL A 26 0.72 -3.79 35.05
C VAL A 26 1.67 -3.11 34.08
N ALA A 27 2.84 -2.66 34.54
CA ALA A 27 3.86 -2.07 33.68
C ALA A 27 4.38 -3.07 32.63
N GLY A 28 4.62 -4.32 32.99
CA GLY A 28 5.02 -5.37 32.05
C GLY A 28 3.96 -5.66 30.98
N ILE A 29 2.68 -5.75 31.38
CA ILE A 29 1.56 -5.91 30.46
C ILE A 29 1.47 -4.70 29.51
N ALA A 30 1.55 -3.48 30.05
CA ALA A 30 1.50 -2.26 29.25
C ALA A 30 2.63 -2.19 28.22
N TYR A 31 3.86 -2.54 28.62
CA TYR A 31 5.02 -2.56 27.74
C TYR A 31 4.83 -3.52 26.56
N THR A 32 4.39 -4.76 26.83
CA THR A 32 4.18 -5.77 25.79
C THR A 32 2.99 -5.44 24.89
N ALA A 33 1.89 -4.94 25.45
CA ALA A 33 0.71 -4.55 24.69
C ALA A 33 1.00 -3.37 23.75
N LEU A 34 1.75 -2.38 24.23
CA LEU A 34 2.09 -1.18 23.45
C LEU A 34 3.05 -1.52 22.29
N GLY A 35 4.06 -2.35 22.53
CA GLY A 35 4.97 -2.83 21.48
C GLY A 35 4.23 -3.61 20.38
N GLY A 36 3.35 -4.54 20.77
CA GLY A 36 2.54 -5.30 19.83
C GLY A 36 1.56 -4.43 19.04
N ALA A 37 0.98 -3.40 19.66
CA ALA A 37 0.10 -2.45 18.97
C ALA A 37 0.87 -1.61 17.94
N GLY A 38 2.06 -1.11 18.28
CA GLY A 38 2.90 -0.34 17.37
C GLY A 38 3.29 -1.12 16.12
N GLN A 39 3.69 -2.39 16.29
CA GLN A 39 4.05 -3.23 15.14
C GLN A 39 2.85 -3.54 14.23
N ARG A 40 1.66 -3.77 14.80
CA ARG A 40 0.43 -3.96 14.00
C ARG A 40 0.06 -2.69 13.24
N LEU A 41 0.19 -1.52 13.87
CA LEU A 41 -0.08 -0.24 13.21
C LEU A 41 0.90 0.04 12.07
N ALA A 42 2.18 -0.29 12.25
CA ALA A 42 3.19 -0.18 11.20
C ALA A 42 2.83 -1.05 9.98
N LYS A 43 2.49 -2.33 10.21
CA LYS A 43 2.03 -3.24 9.14
C LYS A 43 0.74 -2.76 8.46
N PHE A 44 -0.20 -2.22 9.24
CA PHE A 44 -1.42 -1.65 8.69
C PHE A 44 -1.10 -0.43 7.81
N SER A 45 -0.22 0.46 8.26
CA SER A 45 0.20 1.63 7.48
C SER A 45 0.90 1.25 6.18
N GLU A 46 1.77 0.24 6.20
CA GLU A 46 2.42 -0.32 5.01
C GLU A 46 1.37 -0.88 4.03
N SER A 47 0.47 -1.73 4.52
CA SER A 47 -0.61 -2.31 3.70
C SER A 47 -1.57 -1.25 3.13
N ALA A 48 -1.85 -0.20 3.89
CA ALA A 48 -2.67 0.93 3.43
C ALA A 48 -1.97 1.69 2.28
N GLN A 49 -0.65 1.90 2.37
CA GLN A 49 0.13 2.53 1.30
C GLN A 49 0.14 1.67 0.02
N GLU A 50 0.31 0.36 0.15
CA GLU A 50 0.21 -0.56 -0.98
C GLU A 50 -1.18 -0.56 -1.61
N THR A 51 -2.24 -0.60 -0.79
CA THR A 51 -3.64 -0.54 -1.26
C THR A 51 -3.92 0.75 -2.01
N TYR A 52 -3.44 1.89 -1.49
CA TYR A 52 -3.58 3.18 -2.16
C TYR A 52 -2.85 3.22 -3.51
N ALA A 53 -1.65 2.66 -3.57
CA ALA A 53 -0.88 2.55 -4.81
C ALA A 53 -1.61 1.68 -5.85
N ALA A 54 -2.19 0.55 -5.42
CA ALA A 54 -3.01 -0.32 -6.28
C ALA A 54 -4.23 0.42 -6.84
N ALA A 55 -4.98 1.12 -5.98
CA ALA A 55 -6.16 1.87 -6.37
C ALA A 55 -5.82 3.00 -7.36
N THR A 56 -4.69 3.67 -7.15
CA THR A 56 -4.20 4.71 -8.07
C THR A 56 -3.82 4.12 -9.41
N LEU A 57 -3.13 2.97 -9.43
CA LEU A 57 -2.77 2.25 -10.65
C LEU A 57 -4.01 1.85 -11.46
N GLU A 58 -5.03 1.32 -10.78
CA GLU A 58 -6.30 0.96 -11.41
C GLU A 58 -7.00 2.18 -12.02
N SER A 59 -7.06 3.28 -11.26
CA SER A 59 -7.67 4.53 -11.73
C SER A 59 -6.97 5.08 -12.99
N SER A 60 -5.63 5.11 -13.00
CA SER A 60 -4.85 5.55 -14.15
C SER A 60 -5.02 4.63 -15.37
N MET A 61 -5.16 3.32 -15.16
CA MET A 61 -5.48 2.39 -16.24
C MET A 61 -6.89 2.62 -16.81
N GLN A 62 -7.88 2.92 -15.95
CA GLN A 62 -9.22 3.27 -16.40
C GLN A 62 -9.23 4.59 -17.20
N ALA A 63 -8.46 5.59 -16.76
CA ALA A 63 -8.29 6.84 -17.49
C ALA A 63 -7.69 6.61 -18.88
N LEU A 64 -6.65 5.77 -18.98
CA LEU A 64 -6.08 5.39 -20.29
C LEU A 64 -7.13 4.72 -21.19
N LYS A 65 -7.86 3.72 -20.68
CA LYS A 65 -8.91 3.04 -21.44
C LYS A 65 -9.98 4.01 -21.95
N LEU A 66 -10.37 4.99 -21.15
CA LEU A 66 -11.32 6.02 -21.56
C LEU A 66 -10.79 6.85 -22.73
N ARG A 67 -9.51 7.27 -22.68
CA ARG A 67 -8.88 8.01 -23.79
C ARG A 67 -8.76 7.18 -25.06
N VAL A 68 -8.45 5.89 -24.94
CA VAL A 68 -8.40 4.99 -26.11
C VAL A 68 -9.79 4.84 -26.73
N ASN A 69 -10.85 4.73 -25.92
CA ASN A 69 -12.22 4.68 -26.42
C ASN A 69 -12.61 6.00 -27.13
N GLU A 70 -12.21 7.14 -26.58
CA GLU A 70 -12.40 8.45 -27.20
C GLU A 70 -11.67 8.55 -28.56
N PHE A 71 -10.45 8.02 -28.67
CA PHE A 71 -9.74 7.91 -29.93
C PHE A 71 -10.47 6.99 -30.92
N LEU A 72 -10.97 5.83 -30.49
CA LEU A 72 -11.74 4.93 -31.35
C LEU A 72 -13.02 5.58 -31.89
N ALA A 73 -13.66 6.46 -31.10
CA ALA A 73 -14.88 7.16 -31.50
C ALA A 73 -14.60 8.34 -32.44
N THR A 74 -13.50 9.07 -32.25
CA THR A 74 -13.24 10.35 -32.92
C THR A 74 -12.15 10.29 -34.00
N GLY A 75 -11.16 9.41 -33.85
CA GLY A 75 -9.95 9.38 -34.67
C GLY A 75 -9.05 10.60 -34.54
N SER A 76 -9.35 11.53 -33.61
CA SER A 76 -8.70 12.85 -33.61
C SER A 76 -7.24 12.80 -33.13
N ALA A 77 -6.43 13.73 -33.63
CA ALA A 77 -5.05 13.91 -33.16
C ALA A 77 -4.97 14.32 -31.68
N GLU A 78 -5.98 15.05 -31.18
CA GLU A 78 -6.10 15.42 -29.77
C GLU A 78 -6.29 14.19 -28.89
N SER A 79 -7.15 13.24 -29.31
CA SER A 79 -7.38 11.99 -28.61
C SER A 79 -6.11 11.12 -28.53
N ILE A 80 -5.25 11.16 -29.55
CA ILE A 80 -3.93 10.50 -29.52
C ILE A 80 -3.04 11.14 -28.45
N ALA A 81 -2.94 12.47 -28.42
CA ALA A 81 -2.16 13.18 -27.42
C ALA A 81 -2.67 12.92 -25.99
N ALA A 82 -3.99 12.86 -25.80
CA ALA A 82 -4.61 12.53 -24.52
C ALA A 82 -4.31 11.09 -24.07
N CYS A 83 -4.26 10.13 -25.00
CA CYS A 83 -3.83 8.76 -24.70
C CYS A 83 -2.38 8.71 -24.24
N GLU A 84 -1.47 9.42 -24.92
CA GLU A 84 -0.05 9.46 -24.55
C GLU A 84 0.16 10.11 -23.17
N ALA A 85 -0.57 11.19 -22.86
CA ALA A 85 -0.52 11.80 -21.53
C ALA A 85 -1.02 10.83 -20.44
N ALA A 86 -2.15 10.14 -20.67
CA ALA A 86 -2.67 9.15 -19.72
C ALA A 86 -1.70 7.96 -19.52
N LYS A 87 -0.99 7.55 -20.57
CA LYS A 87 0.06 6.52 -20.47
C LYS A 87 1.22 6.96 -19.57
N GLN A 88 1.70 8.19 -19.74
CA GLN A 88 2.80 8.69 -18.91
C GLN A 88 2.43 8.72 -17.41
N VAL A 89 1.19 9.07 -17.09
CA VAL A 89 0.67 9.01 -15.71
C VAL A 89 0.68 7.57 -15.20
N LEU A 90 0.16 6.63 -15.99
CA LEU A 90 0.13 5.21 -15.63
C LEU A 90 1.54 4.62 -15.44
N ASP A 91 2.50 4.97 -16.29
CA ASP A 91 3.90 4.56 -16.16
C ASP A 91 4.51 5.10 -14.85
N ALA A 92 4.25 6.36 -14.51
CA ALA A 92 4.71 6.95 -13.24
C ALA A 92 4.07 6.28 -12.01
N ASP A 93 2.80 5.87 -12.10
CA ASP A 93 2.13 5.14 -11.03
C ASP A 93 2.65 3.70 -10.89
N LEU A 94 2.99 3.02 -11.99
CA LEU A 94 3.70 1.73 -11.96
C LEU A 94 5.07 1.86 -11.28
N ASP A 95 5.82 2.92 -11.58
CA ASP A 95 7.12 3.17 -10.94
C ASP A 95 6.99 3.45 -9.43
N ARG A 96 5.89 4.10 -9.02
CA ARG A 96 5.58 4.29 -7.60
C ARG A 96 5.21 2.98 -6.93
N ALA A 97 4.34 2.19 -7.56
CA ALA A 97 3.92 0.88 -7.05
C ALA A 97 5.11 -0.08 -6.90
N ALA A 98 6.03 -0.10 -7.87
CA ALA A 98 7.24 -0.94 -7.83
C ALA A 98 8.18 -0.60 -6.65
N LYS A 99 8.16 0.64 -6.15
CA LYS A 99 8.95 1.06 -4.98
C LYS A 99 8.31 0.66 -3.65
N LEU A 100 6.99 0.52 -3.63
CA LEU A 100 6.22 0.20 -2.42
C LEU A 100 6.00 -1.32 -2.28
N MET A 101 5.71 -2.00 -3.38
CA MET A 101 5.35 -3.42 -3.41
C MET A 101 6.58 -4.30 -3.69
N VAL A 102 7.46 -4.40 -2.70
CA VAL A 102 8.74 -5.13 -2.81
C VAL A 102 8.66 -6.61 -2.46
N GLU A 103 7.55 -7.06 -1.87
CA GLU A 103 7.32 -8.47 -1.59
C GLU A 103 7.32 -9.26 -2.92
N PRO A 104 8.01 -10.41 -3.02
CA PRO A 104 8.27 -11.10 -4.29
C PRO A 104 7.04 -11.36 -5.15
N THR A 105 5.93 -11.77 -4.55
CA THR A 105 4.68 -12.07 -5.27
C THR A 105 4.10 -10.80 -5.89
N ARG A 106 3.96 -9.73 -5.10
CA ARG A 106 3.47 -8.43 -5.58
C ARG A 106 4.41 -7.77 -6.58
N ALA A 107 5.72 -7.88 -6.36
CA ALA A 107 6.72 -7.39 -7.30
C ALA A 107 6.61 -8.09 -8.67
N ALA A 108 6.32 -9.39 -8.69
CA ALA A 108 6.06 -10.14 -9.91
C ALA A 108 4.78 -9.67 -10.62
N GLU A 109 3.71 -9.34 -9.88
CA GLU A 109 2.48 -8.79 -10.45
C GLU A 109 2.72 -7.41 -11.09
N ILE A 110 3.48 -6.53 -10.44
CA ILE A 110 3.85 -5.22 -11.01
C ILE A 110 4.72 -5.38 -12.26
N ALA A 111 5.67 -6.32 -12.24
CA ALA A 111 6.48 -6.64 -13.41
C ALA A 111 5.59 -7.14 -14.57
N LYS A 112 4.61 -8.00 -14.28
CA LYS A 112 3.66 -8.49 -15.29
C LYS A 112 2.76 -7.37 -15.82
N ALA A 113 2.30 -6.47 -14.96
CA ALA A 113 1.52 -5.31 -15.37
C ALA A 113 2.30 -4.42 -16.35
N ARG A 114 3.60 -4.20 -16.10
CA ARG A 114 4.48 -3.44 -17.00
C ARG A 114 4.64 -4.13 -18.36
N GLU A 115 4.80 -5.45 -18.38
CA GLU A 115 4.85 -6.23 -19.63
C GLU A 115 3.55 -6.09 -20.44
N LEU A 116 2.41 -6.26 -19.78
CA LEU A 116 1.09 -6.13 -20.42
C LEU A 116 0.84 -4.71 -20.94
N LEU A 117 1.25 -3.69 -20.19
CA LEU A 117 1.13 -2.29 -20.62
C LEU A 117 2.02 -1.99 -21.83
N ALA A 118 3.23 -2.57 -21.89
CA ALA A 118 4.10 -2.44 -23.06
C ALA A 118 3.47 -3.07 -24.30
N ALA A 119 2.86 -4.26 -24.18
CA ALA A 119 2.13 -4.89 -25.27
C ALA A 119 0.91 -4.06 -25.70
N TYR A 120 0.15 -3.54 -24.73
CA TYR A 120 -0.99 -2.66 -24.98
C TYR A 120 -0.57 -1.40 -25.74
N ARG A 121 0.57 -0.80 -25.38
CA ARG A 121 1.14 0.36 -26.06
C ARG A 121 1.48 0.07 -27.52
N THR A 122 2.10 -1.07 -27.80
CA THR A 122 2.43 -1.47 -29.17
C THR A 122 1.16 -1.61 -30.00
N ALA A 123 0.15 -2.32 -29.48
CA ALA A 123 -1.14 -2.50 -30.16
C ALA A 123 -1.85 -1.15 -30.43
N PHE A 124 -1.78 -0.20 -29.50
CA PHE A 124 -2.33 1.14 -29.72
C PHE A 124 -1.56 1.93 -30.79
N ALA A 125 -0.23 1.81 -30.85
CA ALA A 125 0.56 2.45 -31.90
C ALA A 125 0.22 1.91 -33.30
N ASP A 126 0.01 0.59 -33.41
CA ASP A 126 -0.45 -0.05 -34.65
C ASP A 126 -1.83 0.47 -35.06
N LEU A 127 -2.76 0.59 -34.10
CA LEU A 127 -4.09 1.16 -34.32
C LEU A 127 -4.02 2.59 -34.85
N VAL A 128 -3.19 3.45 -34.26
CA VAL A 128 -2.99 4.84 -34.71
C VAL A 128 -2.41 4.88 -36.12
N THR A 129 -1.45 4.02 -36.43
CA THR A 129 -0.83 3.93 -37.76
C THR A 129 -1.85 3.51 -38.82
N ASN A 130 -2.68 2.49 -38.51
CA ASN A 130 -3.76 2.04 -39.37
C ASN A 130 -4.80 3.14 -39.60
N HIS A 131 -5.15 3.90 -38.57
CA HIS A 131 -6.06 5.03 -38.71
C HIS A 131 -5.51 6.11 -39.65
N LYS A 132 -4.25 6.53 -39.45
CA LYS A 132 -3.59 7.52 -40.33
C LYS A 132 -3.55 7.07 -41.80
N THR A 133 -3.29 5.79 -42.04
CA THR A 133 -3.27 5.22 -43.40
C THR A 133 -4.65 5.23 -44.07
N ARG A 134 -5.74 5.14 -43.30
CA ARG A 134 -7.12 5.20 -43.83
C ARG A 134 -7.61 6.60 -44.13
N VAL A 135 -7.04 7.62 -43.48
CA VAL A 135 -7.46 9.02 -43.60
C VAL A 135 -6.58 9.81 -44.58
N ALA A 136 -5.38 9.30 -44.89
CA ALA A 136 -4.49 9.80 -45.94
C ALA A 136 -4.98 9.41 -47.34
#